data_AF-A0A438IUK4-F1
#
_entry.id   AF-A0A438IUK4-F1
#
_cell.length_a   1.000
_cell.length_b   1.000
_cell.length_c   1.000
_cell.angle_alpha   90.00
_cell.angle_beta   90.00
_cell.angle_gamma   90.00
#
_symmetry.space_group_name_H-M   'P 1'
#
loop_
_entity.id
_entity.type
_entity.pdbx_description
1 polymer ?
#
loop_
_entity_poly.entity_id
_entity_poly.type
_entity_poly.pdbx_seq_one_letter_code
_entity_poly.pdbx_strand_id
1 'polypeptide(L)'
;MAVSSSSPPTLPLNTMVHMLTIKLTSSNYLLWRNQFVPLLASQELFGYLDGSITTPSPMITASDGTQKSNPAYTSWLHTDQTLLSLLYSSLTEESMSEVLGFRHSHEAWHALEVSFSHRSKTRELQLKMNSS
;
A
#
# COMPACT_ATOMS: atom_id res chain seq x y z
N MET A 1 -12.52 22.82 -27.37
CA MET A 1 -13.12 22.44 -26.07
C MET A 1 -12.11 21.54 -25.37
N ALA A 2 -11.40 22.05 -24.36
CA ALA A 2 -10.48 21.22 -23.58
C ALA A 2 -11.31 20.53 -22.50
N VAL A 3 -11.38 19.20 -22.54
CA VAL A 3 -11.92 18.41 -21.44
C VAL A 3 -10.89 18.48 -20.32
N SER A 4 -11.15 19.34 -19.32
CA SER A 4 -10.42 19.30 -18.06
C SER A 4 -10.67 17.92 -17.45
N SER A 5 -9.70 17.02 -17.55
CA SER A 5 -9.71 15.76 -16.85
C SER A 5 -9.58 16.07 -15.35
N SER A 6 -10.69 16.33 -14.69
CA SER A 6 -10.72 16.39 -13.24
C SER A 6 -10.50 14.98 -12.73
N SER A 7 -9.27 14.67 -12.32
CA SER A 7 -9.01 13.47 -11.52
C SER A 7 -9.99 13.48 -10.34
N PRO A 8 -10.67 12.36 -10.02
CA PRO A 8 -11.53 12.31 -8.86
C PRO A 8 -10.74 12.72 -7.61
N PRO A 9 -11.34 13.50 -6.69
CA PRO A 9 -10.64 13.93 -5.50
C PRO A 9 -10.24 12.70 -4.67
N THR A 10 -8.96 12.60 -4.32
CA THR A 10 -8.45 11.54 -3.45
C THR A 10 -9.11 11.65 -2.08
N LEU A 11 -9.56 10.52 -1.54
CA LEU A 11 -10.19 10.45 -0.22
C LEU A 11 -9.18 10.84 0.87
N PRO A 12 -9.61 11.61 1.90
CA PRO A 12 -8.77 11.88 3.06
C PRO A 12 -8.35 10.58 3.77
N LEU A 13 -7.14 10.55 4.32
CA LEU A 13 -6.62 9.40 5.07
C LEU A 13 -7.61 8.91 6.14
N ASN A 14 -8.15 9.81 6.95
CA ASN A 14 -9.10 9.46 8.01
C ASN A 14 -10.34 8.70 7.46
N THR A 15 -10.86 9.13 6.31
CA THR A 15 -11.98 8.46 5.63
C THR A 15 -11.58 7.05 5.20
N MET A 16 -10.41 6.88 4.58
CA MET A 16 -9.92 5.56 4.16
C MET A 16 -9.72 4.62 5.35
N VAL A 17 -9.19 5.12 6.47
CA VAL A 17 -9.04 4.34 7.71
C VAL A 17 -10.40 3.83 8.20
N HIS A 18 -11.43 4.68 8.19
CA HIS A 18 -12.78 4.27 8.60
C HIS A 18 -13.46 3.29 7.63
N MET A 19 -13.07 3.29 6.35
CA MET A 19 -13.54 2.32 5.37
C MET A 19 -12.90 0.93 5.53
N LEU A 20 -11.75 0.84 6.21
CA LEU A 20 -11.07 -0.42 6.54
C LEU A 20 -11.63 -0.97 7.86
N THR A 21 -12.68 -1.79 7.75
CA THR A 21 -13.34 -2.42 8.91
C THR A 21 -12.60 -3.66 9.40
N ILE A 22 -11.80 -4.29 8.55
CA ILE A 22 -11.00 -5.47 8.90
C ILE A 22 -9.57 -5.02 9.21
N LYS A 23 -9.08 -5.40 10.39
CA LYS A 23 -7.65 -5.32 10.71
C LYS A 23 -6.94 -6.62 10.35
N LEU A 24 -5.79 -6.54 9.72
CA LEU A 24 -5.00 -7.70 9.32
C LEU A 24 -4.51 -8.48 10.54
N THR A 25 -4.79 -9.78 10.54
CA THR A 25 -4.27 -10.79 11.47
C THR A 25 -3.69 -11.96 10.68
N SER A 26 -3.03 -12.89 11.39
CA SER A 26 -2.49 -14.10 10.78
C SER A 26 -3.51 -15.06 10.16
N SER A 27 -4.81 -14.85 10.40
CA SER A 27 -5.88 -15.72 9.91
C SER A 27 -6.79 -15.11 8.85
N ASN A 28 -6.76 -13.79 8.63
CA ASN A 28 -7.76 -13.10 7.81
C ASN A 28 -7.19 -12.36 6.59
N TYR A 29 -5.94 -12.64 6.21
CA TYR A 29 -5.24 -11.94 5.14
C TYR A 29 -6.03 -11.81 3.83
N LEU A 30 -6.68 -12.88 3.35
CA LEU A 30 -7.48 -12.82 2.12
C LEU A 30 -8.68 -11.87 2.23
N LEU A 31 -9.35 -11.84 3.40
CA LEU A 31 -10.46 -10.93 3.65
C LEU A 31 -10.00 -9.49 3.74
N TRP A 32 -8.92 -9.24 4.49
CA TRP A 32 -8.30 -7.92 4.59
C TRP A 32 -7.87 -7.42 3.20
N ARG A 33 -7.18 -8.25 2.41
CA ARG A 33 -6.72 -7.91 1.07
C ARG A 33 -7.88 -7.58 0.12
N ASN A 34 -8.98 -8.33 0.20
CA ASN A 34 -10.18 -8.07 -0.59
C ASN A 34 -10.87 -6.73 -0.26
N GLN A 35 -10.66 -6.17 0.92
CA GLN A 35 -11.15 -4.83 1.26
C GLN A 35 -10.12 -3.75 0.91
N PHE A 36 -8.85 -4.02 1.20
CA PHE A 36 -7.77 -3.05 1.06
C PHE A 36 -7.45 -2.74 -0.41
N VAL A 37 -7.29 -3.76 -1.25
CA VAL A 37 -6.88 -3.57 -2.65
C VAL A 37 -7.90 -2.75 -3.46
N PRO A 38 -9.22 -3.04 -3.44
CA PRO A 38 -10.19 -2.25 -4.19
C PRO A 38 -10.29 -0.80 -3.70
N LEU A 39 -10.13 -0.55 -2.40
CA LEU A 39 -10.10 0.80 -1.85
C LEU A 39 -8.96 1.60 -2.47
N LEU A 40 -7.74 1.07 -2.48
CA LEU A 40 -6.59 1.77 -3.08
C LEU A 40 -6.69 1.87 -4.60
N ALA A 41 -7.22 0.84 -5.27
CA ALA A 41 -7.43 0.87 -6.72
C ALA A 41 -8.42 1.98 -7.11
N SER A 42 -9.47 2.21 -6.32
CA SER A 42 -10.43 3.31 -6.56
C SER A 42 -9.82 4.71 -6.43
N GLN A 43 -8.68 4.82 -5.73
CA GLN A 43 -7.94 6.06 -5.49
C GLN A 43 -6.69 6.19 -6.38
N GLU A 44 -6.46 5.24 -7.30
CA GLU A 44 -5.25 5.16 -8.12
C GLU A 44 -3.95 5.04 -7.29
N LEU A 45 -4.05 4.56 -6.05
CA LEU A 45 -2.93 4.46 -5.12
C LEU A 45 -2.27 3.07 -5.10
N PHE A 46 -2.94 2.05 -5.64
CA PHE A 46 -2.41 0.68 -5.63
C PHE A 46 -1.07 0.56 -6.36
N GLY A 47 -0.82 1.41 -7.35
CA GLY A 47 0.44 1.49 -8.09
C GLY A 47 1.68 1.72 -7.24
N TYR A 48 1.53 2.34 -6.05
CA TYR A 48 2.62 2.54 -5.11
C TYR A 48 2.98 1.25 -4.36
N LEU A 49 2.01 0.33 -4.21
CA LEU A 49 2.20 -0.92 -3.47
C LEU A 49 2.69 -2.06 -4.35
N ASP A 50 2.20 -2.16 -5.59
CA ASP A 50 2.65 -3.20 -6.53
C ASP A 50 3.96 -2.83 -7.24
N GLY A 51 4.41 -1.58 -7.11
CA GLY A 51 5.63 -1.06 -7.73
C GLY A 51 5.44 -0.55 -9.16
N SER A 52 4.21 -0.50 -9.67
CA SER A 52 3.89 0.06 -10.99
C SER A 52 4.21 1.56 -11.07
N ILE A 53 4.08 2.29 -9.96
CA ILE A 53 4.50 3.70 -9.83
C ILE A 53 5.92 3.72 -9.26
N THR A 54 6.89 3.86 -10.16
CA THR A 54 8.31 3.91 -9.80
C THR A 54 8.69 5.17 -9.05
N THR A 55 9.57 5.03 -8.06
CA THR A 55 10.14 6.15 -7.30
C THR A 55 10.87 7.12 -8.24
N PRO A 56 10.48 8.41 -8.28
CA PRO A 56 11.19 9.42 -9.06
C PRO A 56 12.61 9.65 -8.52
N SER A 57 13.53 10.12 -9.38
CA SER A 57 14.85 10.53 -8.91
C SER A 57 14.73 11.66 -7.88
N PRO A 58 15.44 11.61 -6.73
CA PRO A 58 15.43 12.69 -5.74
C PRO A 58 15.99 14.02 -6.26
N MET A 59 16.88 13.95 -7.24
CA MET A 59 17.50 15.12 -7.88
C MET A 59 17.28 15.10 -9.39
N ILE A 60 17.07 16.28 -9.96
CA ILE A 60 16.96 16.53 -11.38
C ILE A 60 17.94 17.62 -11.80
N THR A 61 18.49 17.51 -13.00
CA THR A 61 19.29 18.56 -13.60
C THR A 61 18.36 19.60 -14.21
N ALA A 62 18.47 20.85 -13.75
CA ALA A 62 17.71 21.97 -14.29
C ALA A 62 18.28 22.42 -15.65
N SER A 63 17.53 23.26 -16.36
CA SER A 63 17.93 23.80 -17.67
C SER A 63 19.22 24.61 -17.65
N ASP A 64 19.61 25.13 -16.48
CA ASP A 64 20.86 25.83 -16.21
C ASP A 64 22.05 24.89 -15.90
N GLY A 65 21.85 23.57 -15.95
CA GLY A 65 22.85 22.55 -15.65
C GLY A 65 23.06 22.28 -14.15
N THR A 66 22.35 22.97 -13.26
CA THR A 66 22.47 22.77 -11.81
C THR A 66 21.63 21.59 -11.33
N GLN A 67 22.09 20.88 -10.30
CA GLN A 67 21.30 19.84 -9.63
C GLN A 67 20.30 20.49 -8.67
N LYS A 68 19.01 20.14 -8.80
CA LYS A 68 17.92 20.62 -7.94
C LYS A 68 17.11 19.44 -7.41
N SER A 69 16.54 19.60 -6.21
CA SER A 69 15.59 18.63 -5.66
C SER A 69 14.39 18.46 -6.58
N ASN A 70 13.96 17.23 -6.80
CA ASN A 70 12.81 16.92 -7.64
C ASN A 70 11.50 17.07 -6.87
N PRO A 71 10.62 18.02 -7.23
CA PRO A 71 9.32 18.15 -6.58
C PRO A 71 8.46 16.89 -6.71
N ALA A 72 8.60 16.15 -7.81
CA ALA A 72 7.88 14.90 -8.03
C ALA A 72 8.29 13.81 -7.02
N TYR A 73 9.57 13.76 -6.62
CA TYR A 73 10.02 12.86 -5.57
C TYR A 73 9.40 13.22 -4.23
N THR A 74 9.33 14.52 -3.89
CA THR A 74 8.69 14.98 -2.65
C THR A 74 7.19 14.64 -2.62
N SER A 75 6.47 14.87 -3.72
CA SER A 75 5.06 14.50 -3.82
C SER A 75 4.85 12.98 -3.75
N TRP A 76 5.68 12.21 -4.44
CA TRP A 76 5.66 10.74 -4.37
C TRP A 76 5.89 10.25 -2.94
N LEU A 77 6.90 10.80 -2.26
CA LEU A 77 7.23 10.42 -0.88
C LEU A 77 6.09 10.74 0.08
N HIS A 78 5.42 11.89 -0.07
CA HIS A 78 4.27 12.23 0.76
C HIS A 78 3.12 11.22 0.61
N THR A 79 2.84 10.80 -0.63
CA THR A 79 1.83 9.77 -0.92
C THR A 79 2.25 8.41 -0.35
N ASP A 80 3.50 7.99 -0.58
CA ASP A 80 4.05 6.75 -0.04
C ASP A 80 3.96 6.68 1.49
N GLN A 81 4.30 7.75 2.21
CA GLN A 81 4.21 7.80 3.67
C GLN A 81 2.76 7.83 4.18
N THR A 82 1.84 8.45 3.42
CA THR A 82 0.41 8.40 3.71
C THR A 82 -0.13 6.98 3.57
N LEU A 83 0.30 6.26 2.53
CA LEU A 83 -0.05 4.85 2.31
C LEU A 83 0.54 3.93 3.36
N LEU A 84 1.78 4.17 3.78
CA LEU A 84 2.40 3.44 4.88
C LEU A 84 1.61 3.64 6.18
N SER A 85 1.18 4.87 6.45
CA SER A 85 0.32 5.19 7.61
C SER A 85 -1.04 4.49 7.52
N LEU A 86 -1.66 4.47 6.34
CA LEU A 86 -2.91 3.74 6.09
C LEU A 86 -2.71 2.24 6.32
N LEU A 87 -1.64 1.66 5.78
CA LEU A 87 -1.30 0.26 5.94
C LEU A 87 -1.21 -0.07 7.43
N TYR A 88 -0.39 0.65 8.19
CA TYR A 88 -0.19 0.46 9.63
C TYR A 88 -1.48 0.61 10.44
N SER A 89 -2.36 1.55 10.07
CA SER A 89 -3.66 1.72 10.75
C SER A 89 -4.58 0.50 10.60
N SER A 90 -4.38 -0.26 9.52
CA SER A 90 -5.14 -1.47 9.19
C SER A 90 -4.52 -2.76 9.74
N LEU A 91 -3.40 -2.68 10.46
CA LEU A 91 -2.74 -3.83 11.06
C LEU A 91 -3.15 -4.01 12.53
N THR A 92 -3.13 -5.25 13.01
CA THR A 92 -3.00 -5.52 14.45
C THR A 92 -1.53 -5.41 14.88
N GLU A 93 -1.29 -5.36 16.19
CA GLU A 93 0.06 -5.35 16.77
C GLU A 93 0.89 -6.57 16.32
N GLU A 94 0.27 -7.76 16.25
CA GLU A 94 0.89 -8.98 15.73
C GLU A 94 1.39 -8.78 14.30
N SER A 95 0.53 -8.30 13.40
CA SER A 95 0.87 -8.12 11.98
C SER A 95 1.82 -6.94 11.75
N MET A 96 1.82 -5.95 12.64
CA MET A 96 2.74 -4.82 12.59
C MET A 96 4.19 -5.27 12.79
N SER A 97 4.42 -6.33 13.57
CA SER A 97 5.77 -6.87 13.80
C SER A 97 6.46 -7.35 12.52
N GLU A 98 5.69 -7.80 11.52
CA GLU A 98 6.18 -8.30 10.23
C GLU A 98 6.70 -7.18 9.32
N VAL A 99 6.30 -5.93 9.58
CA VAL A 99 6.64 -4.76 8.74
C VAL A 99 7.58 -3.77 9.42
N LEU A 100 8.11 -4.12 10.59
CA LEU A 100 9.02 -3.26 11.35
C LEU A 100 10.29 -2.96 10.55
N GLY A 101 10.61 -1.67 10.43
CA GLY A 101 11.85 -1.19 9.81
C GLY A 101 11.75 -0.89 8.32
N PHE A 102 10.64 -1.22 7.65
CA PHE A 102 10.42 -0.81 6.27
C PHE A 102 10.10 0.69 6.17
N ARG A 103 10.65 1.33 5.15
CA ARG A 103 10.54 2.78 4.96
C ARG A 103 9.51 3.15 3.92
N HIS A 104 9.22 2.25 2.99
CA HIS A 104 8.28 2.47 1.90
C HIS A 104 7.09 1.51 1.97
N SER A 105 5.95 2.01 1.51
CA SER A 105 4.68 1.28 1.50
C SER A 105 4.75 0.00 0.67
N HIS A 106 5.49 0.03 -0.45
CA HIS A 106 5.80 -1.15 -1.28
C HIS A 106 6.49 -2.28 -0.48
N GLU A 107 7.54 -1.94 0.28
CA GLU A 107 8.32 -2.93 1.03
C GLU A 107 7.46 -3.58 2.13
N ALA A 108 6.74 -2.74 2.88
CA ALA A 108 5.83 -3.20 3.92
C ALA A 108 4.71 -4.08 3.35
N TRP A 109 4.12 -3.67 2.22
CA TRP A 109 3.11 -4.46 1.51
C TRP A 109 3.66 -5.82 1.08
N HIS A 110 4.83 -5.85 0.44
CA HIS A 110 5.46 -7.08 -0.01
C HIS A 110 5.77 -8.04 1.14
N ALA A 111 6.28 -7.51 2.26
CA ALA A 111 6.53 -8.32 3.45
C ALA A 111 5.24 -8.97 3.99
N LEU A 112 4.13 -8.23 4.04
CA LEU A 112 2.83 -8.79 4.42
C LEU A 112 2.35 -9.86 3.44
N GLU A 113 2.48 -9.64 2.13
CA GLU A 113 2.12 -10.64 1.12
C GLU A 113 2.94 -11.92 1.33
N VAL A 114 4.25 -11.82 1.57
CA VAL A 114 5.10 -12.98 1.84
C VAL A 114 4.69 -13.66 3.15
N SER A 115 4.71 -12.96 4.28
CA SER A 115 4.46 -13.56 5.60
C SER A 115 3.08 -14.22 5.73
N PHE A 116 2.04 -13.64 5.13
CA PHE A 116 0.68 -14.14 5.27
C PHE A 116 0.19 -15.02 4.12
N SER A 117 0.69 -14.87 2.89
CA SER A 117 0.30 -15.78 1.79
C SER A 117 0.74 -17.22 2.04
N HIS A 118 1.92 -17.42 2.65
CA HIS A 118 2.41 -18.75 3.03
C HIS A 118 1.53 -19.41 4.11
N ARG A 119 1.06 -18.63 5.09
CA ARG A 119 0.19 -19.12 6.17
C ARG A 119 -1.23 -19.42 5.68
N SER A 120 -1.79 -18.58 4.81
CA SER A 120 -3.11 -18.83 4.21
C SER A 120 -3.13 -20.08 3.33
N LYS A 121 -2.15 -20.26 2.44
CA LYS A 121 -2.07 -21.45 1.55
C LYS A 121 -1.92 -22.74 2.35
N THR A 122 -1.06 -22.77 3.36
CA THR A 122 -0.85 -23.95 4.22
C THR A 122 -2.12 -24.30 4.98
N ARG A 123 -2.88 -23.29 5.44
CA ARG A 123 -4.11 -23.49 6.19
C ARG A 123 -5.28 -23.95 5.32
N GLU A 124 -5.42 -23.40 4.11
CA GLU A 124 -6.40 -23.89 3.14
C GLU A 124 -6.19 -25.37 2.82
N LEU A 125 -4.93 -25.79 2.64
CA LEU A 125 -4.57 -27.19 2.42
C LEU A 125 -4.92 -28.06 3.64
N GLN A 126 -4.58 -27.64 4.86
CA GLN A 126 -4.91 -28.41 6.07
C GLN A 126 -6.43 -28.53 6.31
N LEU A 127 -7.19 -27.46 6.08
CA LEU A 127 -8.65 -27.51 6.23
C LEU A 127 -9.29 -28.49 5.24
N LYS A 128 -8.76 -28.56 4.01
CA LYS A 128 -9.23 -29.48 2.97
C LYS A 128 -8.85 -30.94 3.26
N MET A 129 -7.72 -31.15 3.94
CA MET A 129 -7.23 -32.48 4.32
C MET A 129 -7.93 -33.04 5.57
N ASN A 130 -8.34 -32.18 6.50
CA ASN A 130 -9.06 -32.56 7.71
C ASN A 130 -10.59 -32.71 7.52
N SER A 131 -11.10 -32.34 6.34
CA SER A 131 -12.51 -32.51 5.96
C SER A 131 -12.76 -33.72 5.04
N SER A 132 -11.77 -34.61 4.89
CA SER A 132 -11.85 -35.87 4.13
C SER A 132 -11.65 -37.06 5.06
#